data_AF-A0A2V8PEU1-F1
#
_entry.id   AF-A0A2V8PEU1-F1
#
_cell.length_a   1.000
_cell.length_b   1.000
_cell.length_c   1.000
_cell.angle_alpha   90.00
_cell.angle_beta   90.00
_cell.angle_gamma   90.00
#
_symmetry.space_group_name_H-M   'P 1'
#
loop_
_entity.id
_entity.type
_entity.pdbx_description
1 polymer ?
#
loop_
_entity_poly.entity_id
_entity_poly.type
_entity_poly.pdbx_seq_one_letter_code
_entity_poly.pdbx_strand_id
1 'polypeptide(L)'
;MAASVGISKAGPKRHDLREDRREIGRDTRDIRTDRRDIRRDERERRADVRDYRADKEDGASRRELREDRREIAGDTRDLHRDRRDVLTKDQRD
;
A
#
# COMPACT_ATOMS: atom_id res chain seq x y z
N MET A 1 -23.49 -7.61 -56.95
CA MET A 1 -22.26 -7.81 -56.16
C MET A 1 -22.08 -6.62 -55.24
N ALA A 2 -22.29 -6.79 -53.93
CA ALA A 2 -21.81 -5.84 -52.93
C ALA A 2 -21.49 -6.66 -51.68
N ALA A 3 -20.19 -6.75 -51.38
CA ALA A 3 -19.64 -7.62 -50.36
C ALA A 3 -20.02 -7.13 -48.96
N SER A 4 -20.52 -8.07 -48.16
CA SER A 4 -20.68 -7.96 -46.72
C SER A 4 -19.29 -7.90 -46.06
N VAL A 5 -18.87 -6.72 -45.65
CA VAL A 5 -17.70 -6.58 -44.75
C VAL A 5 -18.17 -6.89 -43.34
N GLY A 6 -17.95 -8.14 -42.93
CA GLY A 6 -18.13 -8.58 -41.55
C GLY A 6 -17.09 -7.90 -40.65
N ILE A 7 -17.56 -7.06 -39.73
CA ILE A 7 -16.77 -6.58 -38.60
C ILE A 7 -16.65 -7.74 -37.61
N SER A 8 -15.65 -8.60 -37.81
CA SER A 8 -15.24 -9.58 -36.81
C SER A 8 -14.48 -8.85 -35.72
N LYS A 9 -15.22 -8.32 -34.73
CA LYS A 9 -14.66 -7.94 -33.44
C LYS A 9 -14.18 -9.23 -32.77
N ALA A 10 -12.91 -9.56 -32.99
CA ALA A 10 -12.25 -10.68 -32.33
C ALA A 10 -12.34 -10.44 -30.81
N GLY A 11 -13.20 -11.19 -30.13
CA GLY A 11 -13.23 -11.22 -28.66
C GLY A 11 -11.89 -11.72 -28.12
N PRO A 12 -11.50 -11.31 -26.90
CA PRO A 12 -10.19 -11.65 -26.34
C PRO A 12 -9.98 -13.16 -26.39
N LYS A 13 -8.81 -13.58 -26.90
CA LYS A 13 -8.52 -15.00 -27.08
C LYS A 13 -8.51 -15.63 -25.70
N ARG A 14 -9.05 -16.84 -25.56
CA ARG A 14 -9.17 -17.55 -24.28
C ARG A 14 -7.84 -17.74 -23.53
N HIS A 15 -6.72 -17.62 -24.25
CA HIS A 15 -5.37 -17.60 -23.69
C HIS A 15 -5.11 -16.30 -22.91
N ASP A 16 -5.40 -15.15 -23.53
CA ASP A 16 -5.25 -13.81 -22.95
C ASP A 16 -6.08 -13.68 -21.66
N LEU A 17 -7.35 -14.11 -21.68
CA LEU A 17 -8.22 -14.10 -20.49
C LEU A 17 -7.70 -14.97 -19.32
N ARG A 18 -6.90 -16.00 -19.60
CA ARG A 18 -6.29 -16.85 -18.57
C ARG A 18 -5.05 -16.21 -17.98
N GLU A 19 -4.33 -15.42 -18.76
CA GLU A 19 -3.16 -14.66 -18.36
C GLU A 19 -3.58 -13.46 -17.51
N ASP A 20 -4.57 -12.68 -17.97
CA ASP A 20 -5.16 -11.56 -17.22
C ASP A 20 -5.65 -12.00 -15.83
N ARG A 21 -6.33 -13.15 -15.75
CA ARG A 21 -6.79 -13.69 -14.45
C ARG A 21 -5.65 -14.10 -13.52
N ARG A 22 -4.49 -14.50 -14.07
CA ARG A 22 -3.31 -14.83 -13.26
C ARG A 22 -2.63 -13.56 -12.78
N GLU A 23 -2.59 -12.52 -13.60
CA GLU A 23 -2.04 -11.19 -13.26
C GLU A 23 -2.86 -10.55 -12.14
N ILE A 24 -4.18 -10.39 -12.32
CA ILE A 24 -5.10 -9.89 -11.28
C ILE A 24 -4.97 -10.67 -9.96
N GLY A 25 -4.79 -11.99 -10.06
CA GLY A 25 -4.60 -12.85 -8.89
C GLY A 25 -3.28 -12.60 -8.14
N ARG A 26 -2.22 -12.18 -8.84
CA ARG A 26 -0.95 -11.75 -8.24
C ARG A 26 -1.10 -10.36 -7.63
N ASP A 27 -1.66 -9.40 -8.37
CA ASP A 27 -1.82 -8.02 -7.89
C ASP A 27 -2.69 -7.95 -6.64
N THR A 28 -3.79 -8.72 -6.61
CA THR A 28 -4.65 -8.85 -5.42
C THR A 28 -3.89 -9.41 -4.22
N ARG A 29 -2.95 -10.35 -4.44
CA ARG A 29 -2.13 -10.93 -3.37
C ARG A 29 -1.14 -9.90 -2.86
N ASP A 30 -0.51 -9.16 -3.76
CA ASP A 30 0.50 -8.16 -3.41
C ASP A 30 -0.14 -6.99 -2.65
N ILE A 31 -1.29 -6.47 -3.10
CA ILE A 31 -2.09 -5.46 -2.38
C ILE A 31 -2.49 -5.97 -0.98
N ARG A 32 -2.84 -7.25 -0.83
CA ARG A 32 -3.17 -7.82 0.48
C ARG A 32 -1.96 -7.85 1.41
N THR A 33 -0.78 -8.15 0.88
CA THR A 33 0.48 -8.13 1.63
C THR A 33 0.83 -6.71 2.04
N ASP A 34 0.83 -5.75 1.10
CA ASP A 34 1.10 -4.34 1.38
C ASP A 34 0.15 -3.79 2.47
N ARG A 35 -1.15 -4.12 2.39
CA ARG A 35 -2.14 -3.74 3.43
C ARG A 35 -1.85 -4.34 4.80
N ARG A 36 -1.24 -5.53 4.86
CA ARG A 36 -0.86 -6.18 6.12
C ARG A 36 0.36 -5.50 6.73
N ASP A 37 1.34 -5.15 5.90
CA ASP A 37 2.57 -4.51 6.33
C ASP A 37 2.27 -3.09 6.85
N ILE A 38 1.47 -2.30 6.13
CA ILE A 38 0.99 -0.98 6.61
C ILE A 38 0.32 -1.08 7.99
N ARG A 39 -0.49 -2.12 8.24
CA ARG A 39 -1.15 -2.32 9.55
C ARG A 39 -0.15 -2.64 10.66
N ARG A 40 0.92 -3.36 10.32
CA ARG A 40 1.99 -3.67 11.26
C ARG A 40 2.75 -2.39 11.61
N ASP A 41 3.14 -1.62 10.62
CA ASP A 41 3.88 -0.37 10.79
C ASP A 41 3.04 0.66 11.56
N GLU A 42 1.72 0.71 11.32
CA GLU A 42 0.80 1.53 12.13
C GLU A 42 0.77 1.11 13.60
N ARG A 43 0.94 -0.19 13.91
CA ARG A 43 0.99 -0.70 15.28
C ARG A 43 2.31 -0.34 15.94
N GLU A 44 3.42 -0.46 15.21
CA GLU A 44 4.78 -0.10 15.67
C GLU A 44 4.82 1.40 15.99
N ARG A 45 4.42 2.28 15.06
CA ARG A 45 4.30 3.73 15.30
C ARG A 45 3.43 4.08 16.52
N ARG A 46 2.36 3.31 16.78
CA ARG A 46 1.50 3.52 17.97
C ARG A 46 2.17 3.07 19.26
N ALA A 47 3.11 2.13 19.22
CA ALA A 47 3.96 1.80 20.35
C ALA A 47 4.96 2.94 20.60
N ASP A 48 5.66 3.42 19.56
CA ASP A 48 6.65 4.50 19.70
C ASP A 48 6.02 5.80 20.25
N VAL A 49 4.80 6.13 19.81
CA VAL A 49 4.05 7.27 20.37
C VAL A 49 3.69 7.08 21.85
N ARG A 50 3.46 5.84 22.30
CA ARG A 50 3.22 5.54 23.71
C ARG A 50 4.50 5.65 24.51
N ASP A 51 5.59 5.11 24.01
CA ASP A 51 6.90 5.14 24.66
C ASP A 51 7.39 6.60 24.78
N TYR A 52 7.28 7.39 23.71
CA TYR A 52 7.53 8.84 23.75
C TYR A 52 6.73 9.59 24.83
N ARG A 53 5.48 9.17 25.08
CA ARG A 53 4.66 9.78 26.14
C ARG A 53 5.15 9.37 27.52
N ALA A 54 5.48 8.09 27.71
CA ALA A 54 6.03 7.57 28.95
C ALA A 54 7.38 8.25 29.25
N ASP A 55 8.30 8.29 28.30
CA ASP A 55 9.62 8.94 28.45
C ASP A 55 9.48 10.42 28.79
N LYS A 56 8.49 11.10 28.19
CA LYS A 56 8.19 12.49 28.53
C LYS A 56 7.67 12.65 29.96
N GLU A 57 6.89 11.71 30.47
CA GLU A 57 6.39 11.70 31.86
C GLU A 57 7.51 11.35 32.85
N ASP A 58 8.40 10.44 32.49
CA ASP A 58 9.57 10.01 33.28
C ASP A 58 10.70 11.04 33.31
N GLY A 59 10.57 12.13 32.54
CA GLY A 59 11.49 13.26 32.56
C GLY A 59 12.70 13.11 31.65
N ALA A 60 12.57 12.32 30.56
CA ALA A 60 13.59 12.20 29.52
C ALA A 60 14.06 13.57 29.01
N SER A 61 15.29 13.62 28.53
CA SER A 61 15.89 14.86 28.11
C SER A 61 15.18 15.44 26.87
N ARG A 62 15.26 16.76 26.70
CA ARG A 62 14.74 17.44 25.50
C ARG A 62 15.37 16.92 24.20
N ARG A 63 16.55 16.29 24.28
CA ARG A 63 17.26 15.75 23.12
C ARG A 63 16.64 14.41 22.72
N GLU A 64 16.47 13.49 23.67
CA GLU A 64 15.83 12.18 23.45
C GLU A 64 14.42 12.38 22.87
N LEU A 65 13.59 13.18 23.54
CA LEU A 65 12.23 13.50 23.07
C LEU A 65 12.19 14.18 21.67
N ARG A 66 13.29 14.80 21.23
CA ARG A 66 13.38 15.35 19.86
C ARG A 66 13.76 14.29 18.84
N GLU A 67 14.59 13.33 19.22
CA GLU A 67 14.99 12.19 18.40
C GLU A 67 13.77 11.29 18.17
N ASP A 68 13.07 10.86 19.23
CA ASP A 68 11.84 10.04 19.12
C ASP A 68 10.78 10.73 18.26
N ARG A 69 10.59 12.04 18.46
CA ARG A 69 9.62 12.81 17.66
C ARG A 69 9.99 12.87 16.19
N ARG A 70 11.29 12.84 15.85
CA ARG A 70 11.73 12.79 14.44
C ARG A 70 11.50 11.42 13.85
N GLU A 71 11.76 10.35 14.60
CA GLU A 71 11.53 8.96 14.18
C GLU A 71 10.04 8.73 13.91
N ILE A 72 9.16 9.02 14.89
CA ILE A 72 7.70 8.93 14.72
C ILE A 72 7.21 9.74 13.50
N ALA A 73 7.80 10.92 13.27
CA ALA A 73 7.44 11.76 12.13
C ALA A 73 7.95 11.18 10.79
N GLY A 74 9.04 10.43 10.79
CA GLY A 74 9.53 9.64 9.66
C GLY A 74 8.54 8.53 9.34
N ASP A 75 8.25 7.66 10.30
CA ASP A 75 7.34 6.52 10.13
C ASP A 75 5.96 6.98 9.67
N THR A 76 5.48 8.12 10.18
CA THR A 76 4.20 8.70 9.76
C THR A 76 4.20 9.09 8.27
N ARG A 77 5.32 9.58 7.73
CA ARG A 77 5.43 9.94 6.31
C ARG A 77 5.52 8.70 5.44
N ASP A 78 6.28 7.70 5.87
CA ASP A 78 6.47 6.46 5.12
C ASP A 78 5.14 5.69 5.04
N LEU A 79 4.46 5.52 6.17
CA LEU A 79 3.09 4.99 6.22
C LEU A 79 2.10 5.74 5.32
N HIS A 80 2.22 7.06 5.25
CA HIS A 80 1.36 7.87 4.38
C HIS A 80 1.64 7.60 2.90
N ARG A 81 2.91 7.46 2.53
CA ARG A 81 3.33 7.10 1.16
C ARG A 81 2.84 5.70 0.82
N ASP A 82 3.10 4.70 1.65
CA ASP A 82 2.71 3.31 1.39
C ASP A 82 1.20 3.18 1.24
N ARG A 83 0.44 3.88 2.10
CA ARG A 83 -1.02 3.93 1.99
C ARG A 83 -1.47 4.55 0.67
N ARG A 84 -0.83 5.63 0.23
CA ARG A 84 -1.13 6.26 -1.05
C ARG A 84 -0.81 5.31 -2.21
N ASP A 85 0.34 4.65 -2.17
CA ASP A 85 0.78 3.74 -3.22
C ASP A 85 -0.18 2.57 -3.36
N VAL A 86 -0.60 1.95 -2.25
CA VAL A 86 -1.62 0.89 -2.25
C VAL A 86 -2.96 1.38 -2.80
N LEU A 87 -3.41 2.59 -2.44
CA LEU A 87 -4.64 3.17 -2.97
C LEU A 87 -4.55 3.45 -4.48
N THR A 88 -3.37 3.81 -4.97
CA THR A 88 -3.17 4.04 -6.41
C THR A 88 -3.06 2.74 -7.21
N LYS A 89 -2.51 1.67 -6.62
CA LYS A 89 -2.49 0.33 -7.22
C LYS A 89 -3.94 -0.19 -7.37
N ASP A 90 -4.76 -0.04 -6.34
CA ASP A 90 -6.18 -0.45 -6.34
C ASP A 90 -7.05 0.26 -7.40
N GLN A 91 -6.64 1.44 -7.89
CA GLN A 91 -7.37 2.22 -8.90
C GLN A 91 -6.88 1.99 -10.35
N ARG A 92 -5.78 1.24 -10.54
CA ARG A 92 -5.18 1.03 -11.87
C ARG A 92 -5.54 -0.32 -12.51
N ASP A 93 -6.28 -1.17 -11.80
CA ASP A 93 -6.81 -2.45 -12.26
C ASP A 93 -8.33 -2.38 -12.53
#